data_AF-A0A2H9LNE1-F1
#
_entry.id   AF-A0A2H9LNE1-F1
#
_cell.length_a   1.000
_cell.length_b   1.000
_cell.length_c   1.000
_cell.angle_alpha   90.00
_cell.angle_beta   90.00
_cell.angle_gamma   90.00
#
_symmetry.space_group_name_H-M   'P 1'
#
loop_
_entity.id
_entity.type
_entity.pdbx_description
1 polymer ?
#
loop_
_entity_poly.entity_id
_entity_poly.type
_entity_poly.pdbx_seq_one_letter_code
_entity_poly.pdbx_strand_id
1 'polypeptide(L)'
;AYFEESLKFYKPFKVKAYDEKEILCEKVRAILTRRAQKLRDLYDLFMLDKSGVKIKALRRQIIIKINACLRYKRYRSNLEKNRRSLELTAVLEDPFERGLFVTRPSKDFDAFLKGLPDVLKDVMSEV
;
A
#
# COMPACT_ATOMS: atom_id res chain seq x y z
N ALA A 1 -15.31 18.03 -22.80
CA ALA A 1 -16.21 17.43 -21.78
C ALA A 1 -17.05 18.52 -21.10
N TYR A 2 -18.24 18.20 -20.56
CA TYR A 2 -19.25 19.17 -20.07
C TYR A 2 -18.86 20.00 -18.81
N PHE A 3 -17.62 19.91 -18.31
CA PHE A 3 -17.17 20.56 -17.07
C PHE A 3 -15.76 21.18 -17.15
N GLU A 4 -15.10 21.17 -18.32
CA GLU A 4 -13.75 21.74 -18.46
C GLU A 4 -13.71 23.24 -18.15
N GLU A 5 -14.77 23.98 -18.49
CA GLU A 5 -14.86 25.41 -18.20
C GLU A 5 -15.03 25.69 -16.71
N SER A 6 -15.83 24.89 -16.00
CA SER A 6 -16.01 24.99 -14.55
C SER A 6 -14.73 24.66 -13.78
N LEU A 7 -13.85 23.85 -14.35
CA LEU A 7 -12.54 23.53 -13.75
C LEU A 7 -11.57 24.72 -13.79
N LYS A 8 -11.73 25.67 -14.72
CA LYS A 8 -10.89 26.87 -14.84
C LYS A 8 -11.02 27.82 -13.65
N PHE A 9 -12.09 27.70 -12.86
CA PHE A 9 -12.29 28.48 -11.64
C PHE A 9 -11.33 28.06 -10.51
N TYR A 10 -10.95 26.77 -10.47
CA TYR A 10 -10.12 26.25 -9.38
C TYR A 10 -8.66 26.64 -9.59
N LYS A 11 -8.04 27.15 -8.52
CA LYS A 11 -6.61 27.47 -8.49
C LYS A 11 -5.87 26.44 -7.64
N PRO A 12 -4.64 26.04 -8.02
CA PRO A 12 -3.81 25.22 -7.16
C PRO A 12 -3.55 25.93 -5.83
N PHE A 13 -3.65 25.20 -4.74
CA PHE A 13 -3.30 25.69 -3.42
C PHE A 13 -2.40 24.68 -2.71
N LYS A 14 -1.58 25.16 -1.78
CA LYS A 14 -0.64 24.33 -1.04
C LYS A 14 -1.34 23.70 0.15
N VAL A 15 -1.15 22.41 0.33
CA VAL A 15 -1.60 21.66 1.50
C VAL A 15 -0.41 21.08 2.25
N LYS A 16 -0.52 20.98 3.56
CA LYS A 16 0.43 20.19 4.35
C LYS A 16 0.05 18.71 4.20
N ALA A 17 1.01 17.91 3.77
CA ALA A 17 0.87 16.46 3.65
C ALA A 17 1.96 15.77 4.46
N TYR A 18 1.73 14.49 4.79
CA TYR A 18 2.77 13.65 5.36
C TYR A 18 3.89 13.41 4.35
N ASP A 19 5.09 13.18 4.87
CA ASP A 19 6.24 12.78 4.06
C ASP A 19 6.00 11.43 3.38
N GLU A 20 6.56 11.24 2.19
CA GLU A 20 6.40 10.01 1.41
C GLU A 20 6.88 8.76 2.18
N LYS A 21 7.91 8.91 3.04
CA LYS A 21 8.42 7.81 3.87
C LYS A 21 7.41 7.40 4.93
N GLU A 22 6.78 8.37 5.58
CA GLU A 22 5.73 8.13 6.59
C GLU A 22 4.50 7.48 5.94
N ILE A 23 4.10 7.97 4.75
CA ILE A 23 3.01 7.37 3.97
C ILE A 23 3.33 5.91 3.64
N LEU A 24 4.56 5.62 3.18
CA LEU A 24 4.99 4.25 2.91
C LEU A 24 4.88 3.38 4.17
N CYS A 25 5.42 3.84 5.30
CA CYS A 25 5.40 3.07 6.54
C CYS A 25 3.97 2.71 6.97
N GLU A 26 3.05 3.68 6.92
CA GLU A 26 1.65 3.46 7.25
C GLU A 26 0.92 2.56 6.25
N LYS A 27 1.25 2.65 4.96
CA LYS A 27 0.70 1.76 3.93
C LYS A 27 1.13 0.31 4.14
N VAL A 28 2.42 0.06 4.37
CA VAL A 28 2.93 -1.30 4.67
C VAL A 28 2.30 -1.85 5.95
N ARG A 29 2.24 -1.05 7.02
CA ARG A 29 1.56 -1.43 8.26
C ARG A 29 0.09 -1.80 8.01
N ALA A 30 -0.63 -0.99 7.25
CA ALA A 30 -2.03 -1.23 6.93
C ALA A 30 -2.22 -2.53 6.16
N ILE A 31 -1.36 -2.81 5.17
CA ILE A 31 -1.38 -4.06 4.42
C ILE A 31 -1.18 -5.24 5.37
N LEU A 32 -0.14 -5.23 6.19
CA LEU A 32 0.19 -6.37 7.02
C LEU A 32 -0.81 -6.65 8.16
N THR A 33 -1.56 -5.64 8.62
CA THR A 33 -2.42 -5.76 9.81
C THR A 33 -3.92 -5.71 9.52
N ARG A 34 -4.34 -5.53 8.27
CA ARG A 34 -5.76 -5.61 7.86
C ARG A 34 -6.19 -7.04 7.55
N ARG A 35 -7.51 -7.27 7.58
CA ARG A 35 -8.14 -8.56 7.25
C ARG A 35 -8.15 -8.85 5.75
N ALA A 36 -8.34 -7.81 4.93
CA ALA A 36 -8.41 -7.91 3.48
C ALA A 36 -7.53 -6.81 2.90
N GLN A 37 -6.74 -7.18 1.88
CA GLN A 37 -5.89 -6.24 1.16
C GLN A 37 -6.69 -5.55 0.07
N LYS A 38 -6.35 -4.30 -0.19
CA LYS A 38 -6.96 -3.49 -1.25
C LYS A 38 -5.91 -3.25 -2.32
N LEU A 39 -6.28 -3.42 -3.59
CA LEU A 39 -5.35 -3.28 -4.71
C LEU A 39 -4.78 -1.86 -4.78
N ARG A 40 -5.58 -0.87 -4.40
CA ARG A 40 -5.17 0.54 -4.29
C ARG A 40 -4.01 0.77 -3.33
N ASP A 41 -3.98 0.09 -2.18
CA ASP A 41 -2.88 0.23 -1.23
C ASP A 41 -1.56 -0.33 -1.83
N LEU A 42 -1.65 -1.36 -2.70
CA LEU A 42 -0.51 -1.91 -3.42
C LEU A 42 -0.05 -0.98 -4.55
N TYR A 43 -1.00 -0.32 -5.23
CA TYR A 43 -0.70 0.68 -6.25
C TYR A 43 -0.02 1.92 -5.65
N ASP A 44 -0.46 2.38 -4.50
CA ASP A 44 0.20 3.48 -3.79
C ASP A 44 1.65 3.11 -3.44
N LEU A 45 1.91 1.88 -3.00
CA LEU A 45 3.28 1.40 -2.78
C LEU A 45 4.10 1.37 -4.08
N PHE A 46 3.50 0.99 -5.21
CA PHE A 46 4.17 1.03 -6.51
C PHE A 46 4.54 2.45 -6.92
N MET A 47 3.65 3.42 -6.72
CA MET A 47 3.92 4.83 -7.02
C MET A 47 5.05 5.39 -6.15
N LEU A 48 5.08 5.04 -4.86
CA LEU A 48 6.17 5.38 -3.94
C LEU A 48 7.49 4.69 -4.31
N ASP A 49 7.43 3.44 -4.75
CA ASP A 49 8.60 2.72 -5.24
C ASP A 49 9.19 3.40 -6.49
N LYS A 50 8.32 3.90 -7.39
CA LYS A 50 8.71 4.71 -8.56
C LYS A 50 9.24 6.10 -8.20
N SER A 51 8.81 6.71 -7.10
CA SER A 51 9.41 7.96 -6.60
C SER A 51 10.77 7.74 -5.92
N GLY A 52 11.19 6.49 -5.73
CA GLY A 52 12.48 6.12 -5.14
C GLY A 52 12.41 5.78 -3.65
N VAL A 53 11.21 5.82 -3.04
CA VAL A 53 11.01 5.49 -1.63
C VAL A 53 10.81 3.98 -1.50
N LYS A 54 11.87 3.28 -1.07
CA LYS A 54 11.89 1.81 -1.01
C LYS A 54 11.51 1.27 0.37
N ILE A 55 10.69 0.22 0.40
CA ILE A 55 10.29 -0.50 1.63
C ILE A 55 11.53 -0.96 2.42
N LYS A 56 12.52 -1.53 1.72
CA LYS A 56 13.76 -2.04 2.35
C LYS A 56 14.53 -0.97 3.12
N ALA A 57 14.54 0.27 2.63
CA ALA A 57 15.25 1.38 3.29
C ALA A 57 14.55 1.85 4.58
N LEU A 58 13.23 1.62 4.70
CA LEU A 58 12.40 2.09 5.82
C LEU A 58 11.99 0.96 6.77
N ARG A 59 12.60 -0.22 6.64
CA ARG A 59 12.26 -1.44 7.37
C ARG A 59 12.11 -1.23 8.88
N ARG A 60 13.10 -0.60 9.52
CA ARG A 60 13.06 -0.33 10.97
C ARG A 60 11.86 0.53 11.37
N GLN A 61 11.55 1.55 10.58
CA GLN A 61 10.42 2.45 10.86
C GLN A 61 9.09 1.70 10.70
N ILE A 62 8.98 0.90 9.65
CA ILE A 62 7.81 0.03 9.41
C ILE A 62 7.56 -0.89 10.61
N ILE A 63 8.60 -1.57 11.12
CA ILE A 63 8.49 -2.48 12.28
C ILE A 63 7.99 -1.74 13.51
N ILE A 64 8.50 -0.54 13.78
CA ILE A 64 8.03 0.30 14.89
C ILE A 64 6.54 0.59 14.75
N LYS A 65 6.08 0.97 13.55
CA LYS A 65 4.65 1.27 13.29
C LYS A 65 3.76 0.04 13.43
N ILE A 66 4.23 -1.13 13.00
CA ILE A 66 3.51 -2.40 13.18
C ILE A 66 3.40 -2.73 14.66
N ASN A 67 4.51 -2.76 15.39
CA ASN A 67 4.55 -3.06 16.83
C ASN A 67 3.65 -2.15 17.65
N ALA A 68 3.61 -0.86 17.34
CA ALA A 68 2.69 0.09 17.98
C ALA A 68 1.22 -0.31 17.85
N CYS A 69 0.83 -0.95 16.74
CA CYS A 69 -0.53 -1.44 16.52
C CYS A 69 -0.80 -2.82 17.13
N LEU A 70 0.22 -3.64 17.36
CA LEU A 70 0.04 -5.00 17.91
C LEU A 70 -0.46 -5.03 19.36
N ARG A 71 -0.46 -3.91 20.07
CA ARG A 71 -1.15 -3.82 21.36
C ARG A 71 -2.63 -4.23 21.27
N TYR A 72 -3.29 -3.99 20.14
CA TYR A 72 -4.68 -4.39 19.94
C TYR A 72 -4.81 -5.81 19.36
N LYS A 73 -5.62 -6.64 20.02
CA LYS A 73 -5.86 -8.05 19.65
C LYS A 73 -6.26 -8.22 18.18
N ARG A 74 -7.10 -7.32 17.65
CA ARG A 74 -7.56 -7.34 16.25
C ARG A 74 -6.39 -7.33 15.26
N TYR A 75 -5.40 -6.45 15.45
CA TYR A 75 -4.26 -6.34 14.53
C TYR A 75 -3.32 -7.55 14.66
N ARG A 76 -3.09 -8.05 15.89
CA ARG A 76 -2.35 -9.30 16.11
C ARG A 76 -2.97 -10.49 15.38
N SER A 77 -4.27 -10.72 15.57
CA SER A 77 -4.95 -11.83 14.91
C SER A 77 -4.95 -11.73 13.38
N ASN A 78 -4.97 -10.52 12.82
CA ASN A 78 -4.87 -10.32 11.39
C ASN A 78 -3.43 -10.54 10.88
N LEU A 79 -2.42 -10.04 11.59
CA LEU A 79 -1.02 -10.25 11.23
C LEU A 79 -0.69 -11.74 11.21
N GLU A 80 -1.13 -12.50 12.22
CA GLU A 80 -0.95 -13.95 12.28
C GLU A 80 -1.61 -14.69 11.11
N LYS A 81 -2.82 -14.27 10.71
CA LYS A 81 -3.48 -14.84 9.51
C LYS A 81 -2.69 -14.53 8.24
N ASN A 82 -2.27 -13.28 8.09
CA ASN A 82 -1.47 -12.84 6.95
C ASN A 82 -0.10 -13.53 6.90
N ARG A 83 0.45 -13.95 8.05
CA ARG A 83 1.73 -14.70 8.14
C ARG A 83 1.60 -16.10 7.55
N ARG A 84 0.41 -16.71 7.68
CA ARG A 84 0.12 -18.05 7.16
C ARG A 84 -0.26 -18.03 5.68
N SER A 85 -1.06 -17.06 5.27
CA SER A 85 -1.56 -16.93 3.90
C SER A 85 -1.69 -15.46 3.50
N LEU A 86 -0.59 -14.86 3.03
CA LEU A 86 -0.65 -13.54 2.42
C LEU A 86 -1.20 -13.67 1.00
N GLU A 87 -2.52 -13.68 0.88
CA GLU A 87 -3.21 -13.81 -0.41
C GLU A 87 -3.27 -12.48 -1.15
N LEU A 88 -2.12 -12.04 -1.68
CA LEU A 88 -2.11 -10.91 -2.61
C LEU A 88 -2.74 -11.29 -3.95
N THR A 89 -2.49 -12.52 -4.43
CA THR A 89 -2.94 -13.00 -5.75
C THR A 89 -4.45 -12.88 -5.95
N ALA A 90 -5.25 -13.24 -4.94
CA ALA A 90 -6.71 -13.11 -5.00
C ALA A 90 -7.17 -11.65 -5.17
N VAL A 91 -6.46 -10.70 -4.55
CA VAL A 91 -6.74 -9.25 -4.68
C VAL A 91 -6.23 -8.70 -6.01
N LEU A 92 -5.17 -9.29 -6.56
CA LEU A 92 -4.62 -8.88 -7.86
C LEU A 92 -5.52 -9.28 -9.02
N GLU A 93 -6.23 -10.40 -8.92
CA GLU A 93 -7.09 -10.94 -9.96
C GLU A 93 -8.55 -10.52 -9.83
N ASP A 94 -8.91 -9.87 -8.73
CA ASP A 94 -10.28 -9.38 -8.50
C ASP A 94 -10.70 -8.37 -9.59
N PRO A 95 -11.69 -8.73 -10.45
CA PRO A 95 -12.19 -7.84 -11.49
C PRO A 95 -12.78 -6.55 -10.94
N PHE A 96 -13.36 -6.59 -9.73
CA PHE A 96 -13.92 -5.41 -9.09
C PHE A 96 -12.82 -4.40 -8.72
N GLU A 97 -11.80 -4.82 -7.99
CA GLU A 97 -10.68 -3.94 -7.63
C GLU A 97 -9.93 -3.41 -8.86
N ARG A 98 -9.76 -4.21 -9.92
CA ARG A 98 -9.18 -3.74 -11.19
C ARG A 98 -10.05 -2.70 -11.89
N GLY A 99 -11.37 -2.85 -11.82
CA GLY A 99 -12.34 -1.91 -12.37
C GLY A 99 -12.35 -0.54 -11.69
N LEU A 100 -11.79 -0.43 -10.48
CA LEU A 100 -11.68 0.85 -9.76
C LEU A 100 -10.59 1.76 -10.32
N PHE A 101 -9.68 1.26 -11.15
CA PHE A 101 -8.65 2.09 -11.77
C PHE A 101 -9.22 2.88 -12.95
N VAL A 102 -9.03 4.21 -12.91
CA VAL A 102 -9.39 5.11 -14.02
C VAL A 102 -8.56 4.79 -15.27
N THR A 103 -7.29 4.39 -15.08
CA THR A 103 -6.39 3.97 -16.15
C THR A 103 -5.75 2.64 -15.80
N ARG A 104 -5.56 1.76 -16.79
CA ARG A 104 -4.93 0.46 -16.54
C ARG A 104 -3.48 0.65 -16.10
N PRO A 105 -3.06 0.05 -14.98
CA PRO A 105 -1.66 0.09 -14.55
C PRO A 105 -0.71 -0.45 -15.64
N SER A 106 0.49 0.10 -15.70
CA SER A 106 1.55 -0.37 -16.61
C SER A 106 2.02 -1.79 -16.26
N LYS A 107 2.66 -2.50 -17.21
CA LYS A 107 3.28 -3.82 -16.96
C LYS A 107 4.28 -3.82 -15.79
N ASP A 108 4.90 -2.68 -15.51
CA ASP A 108 5.81 -2.52 -14.36
C ASP A 108 5.11 -2.75 -13.02
N PHE A 109 3.81 -2.46 -12.95
CA PHE A 109 3.01 -2.71 -11.76
C PHE A 109 2.90 -4.22 -11.50
N ASP A 110 2.61 -5.01 -12.53
CA ASP A 110 2.56 -6.47 -12.41
C ASP A 110 3.91 -7.05 -11.99
N ALA A 111 5.02 -6.50 -12.52
CA ALA A 111 6.37 -6.90 -12.13
C ALA A 111 6.67 -6.55 -10.67
N PHE A 112 6.30 -5.35 -10.21
CA PHE A 112 6.43 -4.93 -8.82
C PHE A 112 5.65 -5.85 -7.88
N LEU A 113 4.41 -6.19 -8.25
CA LEU A 113 3.54 -7.05 -7.46
C LEU A 113 4.07 -8.47 -7.31
N LYS A 114 4.81 -9.01 -8.28
CA LYS A 114 5.43 -10.33 -8.16
C LYS A 114 6.49 -10.40 -7.06
N GLY A 115 7.26 -9.32 -6.87
CA GLY A 115 8.31 -9.25 -5.84
C GLY A 115 7.83 -8.75 -4.47
N LEU A 116 6.70 -8.06 -4.42
CA LEU A 116 6.17 -7.47 -3.19
C LEU A 116 5.88 -8.49 -2.06
N PRO A 117 5.27 -9.67 -2.31
CA PRO A 117 5.00 -10.64 -1.25
C PRO A 117 6.24 -11.03 -0.45
N ASP A 118 7.38 -11.21 -1.11
CA ASP A 118 8.62 -11.63 -0.44
C ASP A 118 9.19 -10.52 0.42
N VAL A 119 9.14 -9.27 -0.07
CA VAL A 119 9.54 -8.09 0.72
C VAL A 119 8.65 -7.94 1.96
N LEU A 120 7.34 -8.19 1.82
CA LEU A 120 6.41 -8.11 2.94
C LEU A 120 6.61 -9.25 3.95
N LYS A 121 6.84 -10.48 3.49
CA LYS A 121 7.18 -11.62 4.37
C LYS A 121 8.45 -11.37 5.17
N ASP A 122 9.45 -10.77 4.54
CA ASP A 122 10.71 -10.41 5.17
C ASP A 122 10.47 -9.44 6.35
N VAL A 123 9.69 -8.37 6.11
CA VAL A 123 9.24 -7.45 7.18
C VAL A 123 8.48 -8.18 8.29
N MET A 124 7.57 -9.09 7.93
CA MET A 124 6.79 -9.85 8.91
C MET A 124 7.63 -10.83 9.74
N SER A 125 8.80 -11.26 9.25
CA SER A 125 9.65 -12.20 9.98
C SER A 125 10.32 -11.57 11.21
N GLU A 126 10.50 -10.24 11.18
CA GLU A 126 11.13 -9.43 12.24
C GLU A 126 10.14 -8.79 13.21
N VAL A 127 8.85 -9.06 13.03
CA VAL A 127 7.75 -8.64 13.91
C VAL A 127 7.22 -9.86 14.66
#